data_AF-A0A942I9K4-F1
#
_entry.id   AF-A0A942I9K4-F1
#
_cell.length_a   1.000
_cell.length_b   1.000
_cell.length_c   1.000
_cell.angle_alpha   90.00
_cell.angle_beta   90.00
_cell.angle_gamma   90.00
#
_symmetry.space_group_name_H-M   'P 1'
#
loop_
_entity.id
_entity.type
_entity.pdbx_description
1 polymer ?
#
loop_
_entity_poly.entity_id
_entity_poly.type
_entity_poly.pdbx_seq_one_letter_code
_entity_poly.pdbx_strand_id
1 'polypeptide(L)' 'MSNHLHAIVKTELATLSRAVKVINLRYAARYNRRYRRVSPVFGDRYRSEVIEDDAYLLGALRYIHKEPYFCSLLA' A
#
# COMPACT_ATOMS: atom_id res chain seq x y z
N MET A 1 -8.60 -5.58 -7.06
CA MET A 1 -7.86 -5.33 -5.81
C MET A 1 -8.10 -6.45 -4.81
N SER A 2 -7.40 -7.59 -4.92
CA SER A 2 -7.55 -8.68 -3.93
C SER A 2 -6.32 -8.88 -3.03
N ASN A 3 -5.17 -8.25 -3.33
CA ASN A 3 -3.91 -8.50 -2.64
C ASN A 3 -2.97 -7.29 -2.44
N HIS A 4 -3.31 -6.08 -2.91
CA HIS A 4 -2.45 -4.88 -2.80
C HIS A 4 -3.22 -3.64 -2.29
N LEU A 5 -2.49 -2.71 -1.65
CA LEU A 5 -2.98 -1.43 -1.14
C LEU A 5 -2.19 -0.29 -1.78
N HIS A 6 -2.90 0.66 -2.39
CA HIS A 6 -2.34 1.91 -2.88
C HIS A 6 -2.82 3.07 -2.00
N ALA A 7 -1.92 3.99 -1.63
CA ALA A 7 -2.23 5.13 -0.78
C ALA A 7 -1.35 6.34 -1.12
N ILE A 8 -1.92 7.53 -0.97
CA ILE A 8 -1.18 8.80 -1.03
C ILE A 8 -1.06 9.32 0.40
N VAL A 9 0.16 9.67 0.82
CA VAL A 9 0.46 10.11 2.18
C VAL A 9 1.31 11.37 2.11
N LYS A 10 0.88 12.41 2.81
CA LYS A 10 1.68 13.62 3.04
C LYS A 10 2.44 13.47 4.35
N THR A 11 3.75 13.27 4.29
CA THR A 11 4.64 13.10 5.45
C THR A 11 6.09 13.36 5.05
N GLU A 12 6.94 13.62 6.04
CA GLU A 12 8.40 13.50 5.89
C GLU A 12 8.79 12.08 5.49
N LEU A 13 9.76 11.94 4.57
CA LEU A 13 10.18 10.64 4.02
C LEU A 13 10.76 9.71 5.11
N ALA A 14 11.52 10.27 6.05
CA ALA A 14 12.07 9.51 7.18
C ALA A 14 10.98 8.88 8.06
N THR A 15 9.84 9.57 8.20
CA THR A 15 8.70 9.11 8.99
C THR A 15 7.88 8.05 8.25
N LEU A 16 7.80 8.14 6.92
CA LEU A 16 7.03 7.21 6.09
C LEU A 16 7.45 5.75 6.30
N SER A 17 8.75 5.47 6.22
CA SER A 17 9.28 4.12 6.34
C SER A 17 8.95 3.49 7.71
N ARG A 18 9.07 4.29 8.78
CA ARG A 18 8.72 3.85 10.14
C ARG A 18 7.22 3.60 10.28
N ALA A 19 6.39 4.49 9.76
CA ALA A 19 4.94 4.37 9.82
C ALA A 19 4.46 3.11 9.09
N VAL A 20 4.91 2.89 7.85
CA VAL A 20 4.54 1.72 7.05
C VAL A 20 5.00 0.42 7.72
N LYS A 21 6.23 0.40 8.26
CA LYS A 21 6.72 -0.76 9.03
C LYS A 21 5.80 -1.13 10.20
N VAL A 22 5.41 -0.14 11.01
CA VAL A 22 4.54 -0.38 12.17
C VAL A 22 3.15 -0.84 11.75
N ILE A 23 2.57 -0.23 10.71
CA ILE A 23 1.26 -0.61 10.16
C ILE A 23 1.29 -2.07 9.68
N ASN A 24 2.29 -2.41 8.85
CA ASN A 24 2.42 -3.76 8.29
C ASN A 24 2.63 -4.81 9.38
N LEU A 25 3.52 -4.57 10.35
CA LEU A 25 3.76 -5.51 11.44
C LEU A 25 2.50 -5.75 12.29
N ARG A 26 1.79 -4.68 12.65
CA ARG A 26 0.55 -4.79 13.44
C ARG A 26 -0.54 -5.52 12.66
N TYR A 27 -0.70 -5.21 11.38
CA TYR A 27 -1.68 -5.87 10.53
C TYR A 27 -1.35 -7.36 10.36
N ALA A 28 -0.10 -7.70 10.02
CA ALA A 28 0.32 -9.08 9.83
C ALA A 28 0.11 -9.92 11.09
N ALA A 29 0.51 -9.39 12.25
CA ALA A 29 0.30 -10.06 13.54
C ALA A 29 -1.20 -10.28 13.84
N ARG A 30 -2.04 -9.27 13.59
CA ARG A 30 -3.50 -9.38 13.78
C ARG A 30 -4.11 -10.41 12.83
N TYR A 31 -3.73 -10.37 11.56
CA TYR A 31 -4.21 -11.28 10.52
C TYR A 31 -3.84 -12.72 10.84
N ASN A 32 -2.56 -12.99 11.13
CA ASN A 32 -2.08 -14.31 11.47
C ASN A 32 -2.74 -14.87 12.74
N ARG A 33 -2.95 -14.03 13.76
CA ARG A 33 -3.69 -14.42 14.98
C ARG A 33 -5.15 -14.78 14.67
N ARG A 34 -5.84 -13.97 13.86
CA ARG A 34 -7.25 -14.18 13.49
C ARG A 34 -7.45 -15.48 12.71
N TYR A 35 -6.55 -15.79 11.79
CA TYR A 35 -6.66 -16.93 10.88
C TYR A 35 -5.78 -18.13 11.28
N ARG A 36 -5.13 -18.09 12.44
CA ARG A 36 -4.20 -19.12 12.95
C ARG A 36 -3.12 -19.51 11.93
N ARG A 37 -2.52 -18.51 11.28
CA ARG A 37 -1.46 -18.68 10.27
C ARG A 37 -0.10 -18.26 10.84
N VAL A 38 0.98 -18.83 10.28
CA VAL A 38 2.36 -18.43 10.58
C VAL A 38 3.12 -17.93 9.34
N SER A 39 2.44 -17.83 8.20
CA SER A 39 3.02 -17.38 6.94
C SER A 39 3.20 -15.86 6.90
N PRO A 40 4.18 -15.33 6.14
CA PRO A 40 4.23 -13.92 5.79
C PRO A 40 2.89 -13.47 5.18
N VAL A 41 2.40 -12.30 5.61
CA VAL A 41 1.15 -11.69 5.10
C VAL A 41 1.45 -10.79 3.91
N PHE A 42 2.57 -10.08 3.94
CA PHE A 42 3.05 -9.24 2.85
C PHE A 42 4.19 -9.96 2.13
N GLY A 43 4.09 -10.07 0.80
CA GLY A 43 5.05 -10.80 -0.03
C GLY A 43 6.27 -9.99 -0.46
N ASP A 44 6.21 -8.66 -0.39
CA ASP A 44 7.31 -7.76 -0.77
C ASP A 44 7.32 -6.53 0.15
N ARG A 45 8.38 -5.72 0.04
CA ARG A 45 8.47 -4.40 0.67
C ARG A 45 7.51 -3.42 0.01
N TYR A 46 7.11 -2.38 0.75
CA TYR A 46 6.36 -1.28 0.15
C TYR A 46 7.23 -0.55 -0.89
N ARG A 47 6.59 -0.01 -1.92
CA ARG A 47 7.20 0.88 -2.90
C ARG A 47 6.67 2.29 -2.65
N SER A 48 7.50 3.29 -2.87
CA SER A 48 7.13 4.70 -2.70
C SER A 48 7.76 5.53 -3.79
N GLU A 49 6.98 6.45 -4.35
CA GLU A 49 7.42 7.47 -5.30
C GLU A 49 7.00 8.84 -4.77
N VAL A 50 7.87 9.84 -4.94
CA VAL A 50 7.60 11.22 -4.51
C VAL A 50 6.68 11.86 -5.54
N ILE A 51 5.61 12.51 -5.08
CA ILE A 51 4.74 13.31 -5.93
C ILE A 51 5.31 14.73 -5.92
N GLU A 52 5.88 15.14 -7.05
CA GLU A 52 6.61 16.41 -7.18
C GLU A 52 5.71 17.59 -7.58
N ASP A 53 4.56 17.33 -8.21
CA ASP A 53 3.64 18.37 -8.67
C ASP A 53 2.15 17.94 -8.61
N ASP A 54 1.28 18.93 -8.81
CA ASP A 54 -0.18 18.75 -8.77
C ASP A 54 -0.71 17.88 -9.91
N ALA A 55 -0.08 17.92 -11.09
CA ALA A 55 -0.50 17.10 -12.22
C ALA A 55 -0.25 15.62 -11.93
N TYR A 56 0.89 15.30 -11.32
CA TYR A 56 1.21 13.96 -10.85
C TYR A 56 0.26 13.56 -9.70
N LEU A 57 -0.02 14.44 -8.75
CA LEU A 57 -0.98 14.18 -7.67
C LEU A 57 -2.36 13.77 -8.23
N LEU A 58 -2.89 14.55 -9.18
CA LEU A 58 -4.18 14.28 -9.82
C LEU A 58 -4.16 12.97 -10.63
N GLY A 59 -3.04 12.69 -11.31
CA GLY A 59 -2.81 11.43 -12.02
C GLY A 59 -2.84 10.23 -11.08
N ALA A 60 -2.11 10.29 -9.96
CA ALA A 60 -2.04 9.26 -8.94
C ALA A 60 -3.40 9.03 -8.26
N LEU A 61 -4.10 10.11 -7.90
CA LEU A 61 -5.47 10.03 -7.36
C LEU A 61 -6.40 9.29 -8.33
N ARG A 62 -6.40 9.69 -9.61
CA ARG A 62 -7.21 9.05 -10.64
C ARG A 62 -6.86 7.57 -10.79
N TYR A 63 -5.58 7.20 -10.73
CA TYR A 63 -5.15 5.81 -10.81
C TYR A 63 -5.71 4.99 -9.64
N ILE A 64 -5.49 5.45 -8.39
CA ILE A 64 -5.95 4.75 -7.18
C ILE A 64 -7.47 4.59 -7.17
N HIS A 65 -8.21 5.63 -7.58
CA HIS A 65 -9.67 5.56 -7.66
C HIS A 65 -10.18 4.63 -8.78
N LYS A 66 -9.41 4.45 -9.87
CA LYS A 66 -9.80 3.60 -11.01
C LYS A 66 -9.34 2.15 -10.87
N GLU A 67 -8.39 1.84 -10.00
CA GLU A 67 -7.86 0.50 -9.79
C GLU A 67 -8.89 -0.60 -9.45
N PRO A 68 -10.03 -0.33 -8.78
CA PRO A 68 -11.09 -1.34 -8.63
C PRO A 68 -11.54 -1.96 -9.96
N TYR A 69 -11.41 -1.22 -11.08
CA TYR A 69 -11.86 -1.62 -12.41
C TYR A 69 -10.77 -2.18 -13.32
N PHE A 70 -9.48 -1.89 -13.06
CA PHE A 70 -8.37 -2.29 -13.93
C PHE A 70 -7.66 -3.58 -13.50
N CYS A 71 -7.92 -4.06 -12.27
CA CYS A 71 -7.33 -5.28 -11.72
C CYS A 71 -7.82 -6.59 -12.39
N SER A 72 -8.41 -6.53 -13.59
CA SER A 72 -8.81 -7.68 -14.40
C SER A 72 -8.17 -7.73 -15.79
N LEU A 73 -7.22 -6.84 -16.12
CA LEU A 73 -6.67 -6.78 -17.49
C LEU A 73 -5.16 -6.98 -17.65
N LEU A 74 -4.45 -7.42 -16.62
CA LEU A 74 -3.07 -7.90 -16.76
C LEU A 74 -2.86 -9.13 -15.86
N ALA A 75 -3.28 -10.28 -16.38
CA ALA A 75 -2.86 -11.61 -15.96
C ALA A 75 -2.30 -12.32 -17.19
#